data_AF-A0A6P6BCG3-F1
#
_entry.id   AF-A0A6P6BCG3-F1
#
_cell.length_a   1.000
_cell.length_b   1.000
_cell.length_c   1.000
_cell.angle_alpha   90.00
_cell.angle_beta   90.00
_cell.angle_gamma   90.00
#
_symmetry.space_group_name_H-M   'P 1'
#
loop_
_entity.id
_entity.type
_entity.pdbx_description
1 polymer ?
#
loop_
_entity_poly.entity_id
_entity_poly.type
_entity_poly.pdbx_seq_one_letter_code
_entity_poly.pdbx_strand_id
1 'polypeptide(L)'
;MHSPVFTTLAMGSNLEMAMLRYWQPHKPQEMLGARSKEIEDVLILSGDHFYRMDYMDFVQNHRQSGADITISYLPTDDRHASDFGLMKIDNKGRILSFSEKPKGQKFKAMAVDTTVLGLSREEAKKKPYITSMGAYVFKKEIILNLLSYKFFFIN
;
A
#
# COMPACT_ATOMS: atom_id res chain seq x y z
N MET A 1 -22.22 7.38 0.34
CA MET A 1 -21.04 6.70 -0.25
C MET A 1 -19.92 7.71 -0.28
N HIS A 2 -18.90 7.55 0.57
CA HIS A 2 -17.69 8.38 0.49
C HIS A 2 -16.76 7.76 -0.56
N SER A 3 -16.16 8.59 -1.41
CA SER A 3 -15.12 8.18 -2.35
C SER A 3 -13.90 7.64 -1.60
N PRO A 4 -13.26 6.56 -2.06
CA PRO A 4 -12.04 6.04 -1.45
C PRO A 4 -10.88 7.03 -1.60
N VAL A 5 -9.97 7.04 -0.63
CA VAL A 5 -8.77 7.90 -0.57
C VAL A 5 -7.52 7.01 -0.54
N PHE A 6 -6.38 7.50 -1.05
CA PHE A 6 -5.19 6.68 -1.37
C PHE A 6 -3.93 7.13 -0.61
N THR A 7 -3.07 6.18 -0.18
CA THR A 7 -1.82 6.45 0.57
C THR A 7 -0.62 5.73 -0.07
N THR A 8 0.60 6.23 0.15
CA THR A 8 1.82 5.89 -0.62
C THR A 8 2.99 5.45 0.28
N LEU A 9 3.94 4.68 -0.24
CA LEU A 9 5.21 4.35 0.44
C LEU A 9 6.38 4.61 -0.52
N ALA A 10 7.47 5.19 -0.03
CA ALA A 10 8.71 5.39 -0.78
C ALA A 10 9.88 4.73 -0.03
N MET A 11 10.68 3.89 -0.69
CA MET A 11 11.96 3.40 -0.15
C MET A 11 13.10 4.42 -0.38
N GLY A 12 14.03 4.57 0.58
CA GLY A 12 15.19 5.46 0.40
C GLY A 12 15.97 5.87 1.66
N SER A 13 16.57 4.93 2.41
CA SER A 13 17.64 5.25 3.37
C SER A 13 19.00 4.71 2.89
N ASN A 14 20.08 5.30 3.41
CA ASN A 14 21.52 5.29 3.01
C ASN A 14 22.24 3.94 2.69
N LEU A 15 21.53 2.84 2.46
CA LEU A 15 22.09 1.52 2.12
C LEU A 15 22.44 1.36 0.63
N GLU A 16 21.92 2.21 -0.27
CA GLU A 16 22.02 2.04 -1.73
C GLU A 16 23.44 2.20 -2.29
N MET A 17 24.23 3.14 -1.75
CA MET A 17 25.57 3.43 -2.27
C MET A 17 26.61 2.34 -2.00
N ALA A 18 26.34 1.43 -1.04
CA ALA A 18 27.21 0.30 -0.74
C ALA A 18 26.99 -0.91 -1.67
N MET A 19 25.81 -1.05 -2.28
CA MET A 19 25.43 -2.25 -3.06
C MET A 19 25.67 -2.13 -4.56
N LEU A 20 25.82 -0.93 -5.11
CA LEU A 20 26.12 -0.71 -6.54
C LEU A 20 27.53 -1.18 -6.97
N ARG A 21 28.40 -1.59 -6.04
CA ARG A 21 29.79 -1.97 -6.34
C ARG A 21 29.97 -3.43 -6.81
N TYR A 22 28.94 -4.27 -6.72
CA TYR A 22 29.10 -5.72 -6.96
C TYR A 22 28.01 -6.41 -7.80
N TRP A 23 27.17 -5.69 -8.54
CA TRP A 23 26.15 -6.33 -9.38
C TRP A 23 26.35 -6.06 -10.87
N GLN A 24 26.58 -7.14 -11.64
CA GLN A 24 26.50 -7.20 -13.10
C GLN A 24 25.37 -8.19 -13.45
N PRO A 25 24.24 -7.77 -14.03
CA PRO A 25 23.15 -8.68 -14.32
C PRO A 25 23.48 -9.59 -15.51
N HIS A 26 23.36 -10.90 -15.34
CA HIS A 26 23.17 -11.82 -16.45
C HIS A 26 21.74 -11.64 -17.01
N LYS A 27 21.62 -11.54 -18.33
CA LYS A 27 20.35 -11.38 -19.04
C LYS A 27 19.47 -12.64 -18.87
N PRO A 28 18.18 -12.52 -18.53
CA PRO A 28 17.25 -13.64 -18.62
C PRO A 28 17.07 -14.05 -20.08
N GLN A 29 17.04 -15.36 -20.32
CA GLN A 29 16.83 -15.97 -21.64
C GLN A 29 15.47 -15.57 -22.24
N GLU A 30 15.48 -15.27 -23.54
CA GLU A 30 14.31 -14.85 -24.31
C GLU A 30 13.23 -15.95 -24.37
N MET A 31 12.03 -15.62 -23.91
CA MET A 31 10.81 -16.38 -24.23
C MET A 31 10.06 -15.66 -25.36
N LEU A 32 9.89 -16.38 -26.47
CA LEU A 32 9.28 -15.92 -27.72
C LEU A 32 7.79 -15.60 -27.59
N GLY A 33 7.36 -14.52 -28.26
CA GLY A 33 6.17 -14.60 -29.12
C GLY A 33 4.81 -14.16 -28.58
N ALA A 34 4.70 -12.94 -28.04
CA ALA A 34 3.49 -12.13 -28.16
C ALA A 34 3.90 -10.66 -28.02
N ARG A 35 3.31 -9.74 -28.78
CA ARG A 35 3.40 -8.30 -28.48
C ARG A 35 2.58 -8.03 -27.21
N SER A 36 3.03 -8.51 -26.06
CA SER A 36 2.47 -8.11 -24.78
C SER A 36 2.87 -6.67 -24.54
N LYS A 37 1.89 -5.81 -24.28
CA LYS A 37 2.20 -4.51 -23.70
C LYS A 37 3.01 -4.76 -22.42
N GLU A 38 4.06 -3.99 -22.24
CA GLU A 38 4.83 -4.02 -21.02
C GLU A 38 3.89 -3.69 -19.84
N ILE A 39 3.83 -4.59 -18.87
CA ILE A 39 3.06 -4.39 -17.64
C ILE A 39 3.89 -3.50 -16.73
N GLU A 40 3.42 -2.30 -16.46
CA GLU A 40 4.08 -1.35 -15.55
C GLU A 40 3.61 -1.55 -14.10
N ASP A 41 2.30 -1.70 -13.92
CA ASP A 41 1.65 -1.78 -12.61
C ASP A 41 0.84 -3.06 -12.46
N VAL A 42 0.77 -3.57 -11.23
CA VAL A 42 -0.03 -4.74 -10.83
C VAL A 42 -1.05 -4.31 -9.78
N LEU A 43 -2.33 -4.40 -10.15
CA LEU A 43 -3.46 -4.20 -9.24
C LEU A 43 -3.85 -5.53 -8.59
N ILE A 44 -3.81 -5.59 -7.26
CA ILE A 44 -4.28 -6.73 -6.46
C ILE A 44 -5.57 -6.31 -5.76
N LEU A 45 -6.62 -7.13 -5.93
CA LEU A 45 -7.94 -6.92 -5.34
C LEU A 45 -8.31 -8.11 -4.45
N SER A 46 -8.80 -7.83 -3.24
CA SER A 46 -9.43 -8.85 -2.41
C SER A 46 -10.77 -9.28 -3.02
N GLY A 47 -11.02 -10.59 -3.11
CA GLY A 47 -12.22 -11.14 -3.74
C GLY A 47 -13.48 -11.15 -2.85
N ASP A 48 -13.34 -10.76 -1.59
CA ASP A 48 -14.36 -10.87 -0.53
C ASP A 48 -15.01 -9.53 -0.16
N HIS A 49 -14.64 -8.44 -0.83
CA HIS A 49 -15.13 -7.10 -0.51
C HIS A 49 -16.17 -6.60 -1.52
N PHE A 50 -17.38 -6.30 -1.03
CA PHE A 50 -18.45 -5.70 -1.84
C PHE A 50 -18.35 -4.17 -1.80
N TYR A 51 -17.57 -3.58 -2.70
CA TYR A 51 -17.55 -2.13 -2.93
C TYR A 51 -17.37 -1.81 -4.41
N ARG A 52 -17.65 -0.55 -4.76
CA ARG A 52 -17.41 0.00 -6.09
C ARG A 52 -16.35 1.08 -5.97
N MET A 53 -15.27 0.94 -6.73
CA MET A 53 -14.19 1.92 -6.84
C MET A 53 -13.85 2.09 -8.31
N ASP A 54 -13.52 3.31 -8.73
CA ASP A 54 -12.84 3.52 -10.00
C ASP A 54 -11.36 3.15 -9.83
N TYR A 55 -10.97 1.99 -10.37
CA TYR A 55 -9.59 1.53 -10.28
C TYR A 55 -8.64 2.35 -11.16
N MET A 56 -9.14 3.09 -12.15
CA MET A 56 -8.30 3.95 -12.98
C MET A 56 -7.76 5.11 -12.15
N ASP A 57 -8.59 5.74 -11.32
CA ASP A 57 -8.16 6.80 -10.41
C ASP A 57 -7.11 6.29 -9.41
N PHE A 58 -7.28 5.05 -8.92
CA PHE A 58 -6.32 4.42 -8.01
C PHE A 58 -4.95 4.22 -8.65
N VAL A 59 -4.92 3.71 -9.88
CA VAL A 59 -3.68 3.51 -10.66
C VAL A 59 -3.06 4.84 -11.08
N GLN A 60 -3.87 5.83 -11.46
CA GLN A 60 -3.35 7.17 -11.79
C GLN A 60 -2.71 7.83 -10.58
N ASN A 61 -3.32 7.75 -9.40
CA ASN A 61 -2.73 8.26 -8.17
C ASN A 61 -1.42 7.53 -7.82
N HIS A 62 -1.37 6.20 -7.98
CA HIS A 62 -0.15 5.42 -7.82
C HIS A 62 0.99 5.98 -8.70
N ARG A 63 0.73 6.16 -10.00
CA ARG A 63 1.70 6.70 -10.96
C ARG A 63 2.13 8.14 -10.64
N GLN A 64 1.17 9.03 -10.38
CA GLN A 64 1.43 10.44 -10.10
C GLN A 64 2.25 10.64 -8.82
N SER A 65 2.01 9.79 -7.81
CA SER A 65 2.77 9.85 -6.56
C SER A 65 4.18 9.25 -6.66
N GLY A 66 4.47 8.49 -7.72
CA GLY A 66 5.71 7.75 -7.89
C GLY A 66 5.90 6.63 -6.86
N ALA A 67 4.83 6.25 -6.14
CA ALA A 67 4.88 5.27 -5.06
C ALA A 67 5.28 3.88 -5.57
N ASP A 68 6.00 3.13 -4.74
CA ASP A 68 6.32 1.72 -5.05
C ASP A 68 5.12 0.81 -4.82
N ILE A 69 4.32 1.18 -3.81
CA ILE A 69 3.08 0.52 -3.40
C ILE A 69 2.08 1.60 -3.02
N THR A 70 0.83 1.46 -3.49
CA THR A 70 -0.31 2.28 -3.04
C THR A 70 -1.37 1.36 -2.46
N ILE A 71 -1.92 1.72 -1.30
CA ILE A 71 -2.94 0.96 -0.59
C ILE A 71 -4.23 1.78 -0.56
N SER A 72 -5.36 1.14 -0.85
CA SER A 72 -6.66 1.76 -0.65
C SER A 72 -7.07 1.71 0.82
N TYR A 73 -7.68 2.77 1.34
CA TYR A 73 -8.09 2.83 2.73
C TYR A 73 -9.43 3.53 2.97
N LEU A 74 -9.94 3.38 4.19
CA LEU A 74 -11.06 4.13 4.73
C LEU A 74 -10.80 4.58 6.19
N PRO A 75 -11.26 5.78 6.58
CA PRO A 75 -11.40 6.14 7.99
C PRO A 75 -12.51 5.32 8.65
N THR A 76 -12.24 4.70 9.78
CA THR A 76 -13.21 3.85 10.49
C THR A 76 -13.27 4.14 11.98
N ASP A 77 -14.41 3.80 12.58
CA ASP A 77 -14.59 3.81 14.03
C ASP A 77 -13.92 2.60 14.71
N ASP A 78 -13.91 2.60 16.03
CA ASP A 78 -13.30 1.55 16.85
C ASP A 78 -13.94 0.16 16.69
N ARG A 79 -15.23 0.07 16.29
CA ARG A 79 -16.03 -1.15 16.46
C ARG A 79 -15.49 -2.33 15.66
N HIS A 80 -14.98 -2.06 14.46
CA HIS A 80 -14.50 -3.09 13.53
C HIS A 80 -13.07 -2.86 13.03
N ALA A 81 -12.43 -1.74 13.39
CA ALA A 81 -11.08 -1.42 12.93
C ALA A 81 -10.06 -2.54 13.23
N SER A 82 -10.22 -3.25 14.35
CA SER A 82 -9.30 -4.33 14.75
C SER A 82 -9.38 -5.60 13.89
N ASP A 83 -10.35 -5.69 12.97
CA ASP A 83 -10.52 -6.82 12.06
C ASP A 83 -9.83 -6.59 10.70
N PHE A 84 -9.24 -5.41 10.52
CA PHE A 84 -8.53 -5.00 9.31
C PHE A 84 -7.05 -4.69 9.60
N GLY A 85 -6.27 -4.52 8.54
CA GLY A 85 -4.96 -3.89 8.62
C GLY A 85 -5.09 -2.39 8.86
N LEU A 86 -4.48 -1.90 9.93
CA LEU A 86 -4.46 -0.48 10.29
C LEU A 86 -3.18 0.18 9.80
N MET A 87 -3.27 1.45 9.44
CA MET A 87 -2.12 2.24 9.00
C MET A 87 -2.04 3.58 9.72
N LYS A 88 -0.80 4.05 9.88
CA LYS A 88 -0.50 5.45 10.19
C LYS A 88 0.09 6.09 8.95
N ILE A 89 -0.28 7.34 8.72
CA ILE A 89 0.21 8.11 7.59
C ILE A 89 0.79 9.45 8.03
N ASP A 90 1.68 10.03 7.23
CA ASP A 90 2.10 11.42 7.38
C ASP A 90 1.10 12.39 6.72
N ASN A 91 1.41 13.69 6.79
CA ASN A 91 0.59 14.75 6.23
C ASN A 91 0.55 14.77 4.67
N LYS A 92 1.40 13.99 4.01
CA LYS A 92 1.41 13.81 2.55
C LYS A 92 0.72 12.50 2.15
N GLY A 93 0.12 11.80 3.12
CA GLY A 93 -0.49 10.50 2.88
C GLY A 93 0.54 9.43 2.59
N ARG A 94 1.75 9.47 3.16
CA ARG A 94 2.69 8.35 3.13
C ARG A 94 2.51 7.43 4.33
N ILE A 95 2.47 6.12 4.12
CA ILE A 95 2.37 5.13 5.19
C ILE A 95 3.65 5.15 6.03
N LEU A 96 3.52 5.43 7.33
CA LEU A 96 4.60 5.38 8.32
C LEU A 96 4.68 4.02 9.01
N SER A 97 3.54 3.37 9.22
CA SER A 97 3.47 2.05 9.85
C SER A 97 2.19 1.34 9.47
N PHE A 98 2.26 0.01 9.37
CA PHE A 98 1.13 -0.87 9.12
C PHE A 98 1.06 -1.94 10.23
N SER A 99 -0.14 -2.28 10.68
CA SER A 99 -0.37 -3.35 11.66
C SER A 99 -1.57 -4.19 11.25
N GLU A 100 -1.35 -5.48 10.98
CA GLU A 100 -2.41 -6.41 10.57
C GLU A 100 -3.22 -6.85 11.80
N LYS A 101 -4.55 -6.60 11.77
CA LYS A 101 -5.52 -7.02 12.79
C LYS A 101 -5.03 -6.81 14.24
N PRO A 102 -4.55 -5.60 14.58
CA PRO A 102 -3.93 -5.36 15.87
C PRO A 102 -4.95 -5.50 16.99
N LYS A 103 -4.51 -5.95 18.17
CA LYS A 103 -5.35 -6.13 19.36
C LYS A 103 -4.75 -5.41 20.57
N GLY A 104 -5.57 -5.17 21.59
CA GLY A 104 -5.14 -4.62 22.88
C GLY A 104 -4.46 -3.25 22.78
N GLN A 105 -3.28 -3.10 23.41
CA GLN A 105 -2.54 -1.84 23.38
C GLN A 105 -2.06 -1.48 21.96
N LYS A 106 -1.69 -2.48 21.15
CA LYS A 106 -1.27 -2.25 19.76
C LYS A 106 -2.41 -1.65 18.93
N PHE A 107 -3.64 -2.11 19.15
CA PHE A 107 -4.83 -1.55 18.50
C PHE A 107 -4.99 -0.06 18.83
N LYS A 108 -5.03 0.29 20.12
CA LYS A 108 -5.17 1.68 20.58
C LYS A 108 -4.04 2.57 20.07
N ALA A 109 -2.83 2.03 19.99
CA ALA A 109 -1.67 2.76 19.49
C ALA A 109 -1.77 3.11 18.00
N MET A 110 -2.66 2.50 17.23
CA MET A 110 -2.87 2.79 15.80
C MET A 110 -3.83 3.95 15.54
N ALA A 111 -4.42 4.56 16.58
CA ALA A 111 -5.24 5.75 16.41
C ALA A 111 -4.41 6.92 15.83
N VAL A 112 -5.04 7.68 14.93
CA VAL A 112 -4.47 8.85 14.25
C VAL A 112 -5.50 9.97 14.18
N ASP A 113 -5.02 11.19 13.99
CA ASP A 113 -5.89 12.31 13.64
C ASP A 113 -6.26 12.23 12.15
N THR A 114 -7.47 11.77 11.85
CA THR A 114 -7.96 11.62 10.47
C THR A 114 -8.40 12.93 9.83
N THR A 115 -8.24 14.09 10.48
CA THR A 115 -8.40 15.40 9.82
C THR A 115 -7.37 15.62 8.71
N VAL A 116 -6.22 14.94 8.76
CA VAL A 116 -5.23 14.90 7.65
C VAL A 116 -5.81 14.33 6.35
N LEU A 117 -6.95 13.65 6.44
CA LEU A 117 -7.70 13.09 5.32
C LEU A 117 -8.83 14.00 4.83
N GLY A 118 -8.91 15.22 5.35
CA GLY A 118 -9.96 16.18 5.02
C GLY A 118 -11.27 15.99 5.81
N LEU A 119 -11.31 15.11 6.82
CA LEU A 119 -12.47 14.96 7.70
C LEU A 119 -12.64 16.20 8.59
N SER A 120 -13.89 16.54 8.92
CA SER A 120 -14.13 17.52 9.99
C SER A 120 -13.62 17.00 11.33
N ARG A 121 -13.31 17.90 12.27
CA ARG A 121 -12.86 17.51 13.63
C ARG A 121 -13.83 16.58 14.34
N GLU A 122 -15.13 16.77 14.11
CA GLU A 122 -16.18 15.94 14.73
C GLU A 122 -16.26 14.54 14.10
N GLU A 123 -16.03 14.42 12.79
CA GLU A 123 -15.93 13.12 12.13
C GLU A 123 -14.64 12.39 12.48
N ALA A 124 -13.52 13.12 12.57
CA ALA A 124 -12.22 12.54 12.87
C ALA A 124 -12.19 11.90 14.27
N LYS A 125 -12.81 12.54 15.27
CA LYS A 125 -13.01 11.95 16.60
C LYS A 125 -13.79 10.64 16.57
N LYS A 126 -14.76 10.51 15.66
CA LYS A 126 -15.59 9.31 15.49
C LYS A 126 -14.89 8.22 14.68
N LYS A 127 -13.91 8.58 13.86
CA LYS A 127 -13.19 7.68 12.95
C LYS A 127 -11.68 7.82 13.12
N PRO A 128 -11.12 7.42 14.28
CA PRO A 128 -9.72 7.66 14.60
C PRO A 128 -8.75 6.64 13.95
N TYR A 129 -9.22 5.69 13.14
CA TYR A 129 -8.36 4.71 12.48
C TYR A 129 -8.43 4.82 10.97
N ILE A 130 -7.34 4.42 10.32
CA ILE A 130 -7.26 4.25 8.88
C ILE A 130 -7.10 2.76 8.59
N THR A 131 -8.07 2.16 7.92
CA THR A 131 -8.11 0.72 7.61
C THR A 131 -7.81 0.47 6.14
N SER A 132 -6.98 -0.51 5.83
CA SER A 132 -6.80 -1.03 4.47
C SER A 132 -8.09 -1.68 3.97
N MET A 133 -8.48 -1.41 2.72
CA MET A 133 -9.59 -2.11 2.06
C MET A 133 -9.14 -3.34 1.26
N GLY A 134 -7.89 -3.77 1.40
CA GLY A 134 -7.39 -4.95 0.69
C GLY A 134 -7.29 -4.77 -0.83
N ALA A 135 -7.15 -3.54 -1.33
CA ALA A 135 -6.72 -3.29 -2.71
C ALA A 135 -5.39 -2.55 -2.73
N TYR A 136 -4.52 -2.99 -3.63
CA TYR A 136 -3.12 -2.58 -3.70
C TYR A 136 -2.72 -2.37 -5.15
N VAL A 137 -1.94 -1.32 -5.43
CA VAL A 137 -1.23 -1.16 -6.70
C VAL A 137 0.26 -1.23 -6.41
N PHE A 138 0.97 -2.03 -7.19
CA PHE A 138 2.42 -2.17 -7.12
C PHE A 138 3.03 -1.81 -8.46
N LYS A 139 4.22 -1.20 -8.46
CA LYS A 139 5.12 -1.31 -9.61
C LYS A 139 5.48 -2.77 -9.82
N LYS A 140 5.48 -3.24 -11.07
CA LYS A 140 5.78 -4.63 -11.43
C LYS A 140 7.10 -5.12 -10.83
N GLU A 141 8.16 -4.33 -10.93
CA GLU A 141 9.48 -4.68 -10.39
C GLU A 141 9.47 -4.87 -8.87
N ILE A 142 8.71 -4.04 -8.15
CA ILE A 142 8.62 -4.08 -6.69
C ILE A 142 7.92 -5.37 -6.23
N ILE A 143 6.79 -5.72 -6.83
CA ILE A 143 6.09 -6.95 -6.45
C ILE A 143 6.91 -8.21 -6.81
N LEU A 144 7.59 -8.23 -7.96
CA LEU A 144 8.47 -9.34 -8.32
C LEU A 144 9.61 -9.49 -7.32
N ASN A 145 10.25 -8.38 -6.93
CA ASN A 145 11.29 -8.38 -5.90
C ASN A 145 10.74 -8.89 -4.56
N LEU A 146 9.63 -8.35 -4.06
CA LEU A 146 9.06 -8.74 -2.76
C LEU A 146 8.67 -10.23 -2.69
N LEU A 147 8.13 -10.78 -3.78
CA LEU A 147 7.75 -12.19 -3.84
C LEU A 147 8.97 -13.12 -3.95
N SER A 148 10.02 -12.69 -4.66
CA SER A 148 11.24 -13.49 -4.79
C SER A 148 12.10 -13.48 -3.52
N TYR A 149 12.14 -12.36 -2.78
CA TYR A 149 12.81 -12.30 -1.47
C TYR A 149 12.19 -13.23 -0.43
N LYS A 150 10.85 -13.37 -0.41
CA LYS A 150 10.16 -14.21 0.58
C LYS A 150 10.38 -15.71 0.36
N PHE A 151 10.62 -16.16 -0.87
CA PHE A 151 10.90 -17.57 -1.15
C PHE A 151 12.24 -18.07 -0.61
N PHE A 152 13.18 -17.16 -0.32
CA PHE A 152 14.52 -17.51 0.15
C PHE A 152 14.63 -17.68 1.68
N PHE A 153 13.66 -17.19 2.46
CA PHE A 153 13.67 -17.29 3.93
C PHE A 153 12.72 -18.36 4.50
N ILE A 154 12.03 -19.12 3.63
CA ILE A 154 11.10 -20.19 4.02
C ILE A 154 11.62 -21.58 3.57
N ASN A 155 12.88 -21.68 3.12
CA ASN A 155 13.57 -22.96 2.87
C ASN A 155 14.82 -23.06 3.74
#